data_AF-G7UVN2-F1
#
_entry.id   AF-G7UVN2-F1
#
_cell.length_a   1.000
_cell.length_b   1.000
_cell.length_c   1.000
_cell.angle_alpha   90.00
_cell.angle_beta   90.00
_cell.angle_gamma   90.00
#
_symmetry.space_group_name_H-M   'P 1'
#
loop_
_entity.id
_entity.type
_entity.pdbx_description
1 polymer ?
#
loop_
_entity_poly.entity_id
_entity_poly.type
_entity_poly.pdbx_seq_one_letter_code
_entity_poly.pdbx_strand_id
1 'polypeptide(L)'
;MAMSRLVAARKLQRVTRGVYSLPQRAISAQRSLAEVALRVPRGVVCLLSALCLHGIGAQAPLEVWLAIPQTIPAPRLGSPALRVVRRSGAAPSA
;
A
#
# COMPACT_ATOMS: atom_id res chain seq x y z
N MET A 1 12.79 -16.62 17.89
CA MET A 1 12.08 -15.48 18.51
C MET A 1 12.88 -14.17 18.42
N ALA A 2 13.21 -13.69 17.21
CA ALA A 2 13.93 -12.41 17.06
C ALA A 2 12.99 -11.22 16.86
N MET A 3 12.01 -11.36 15.96
CA MET A 3 11.09 -10.27 15.62
C MET A 3 10.15 -9.87 16.76
N SER A 4 9.58 -10.84 17.49
CA SER A 4 8.72 -10.55 18.65
C SER A 4 9.46 -9.78 19.75
N ARG A 5 10.75 -10.08 19.95
CA ARG A 5 11.58 -9.39 20.94
C ARG A 5 11.89 -7.94 20.52
N LEU A 6 12.14 -7.71 19.22
CA LEU A 6 12.32 -6.35 18.68
C LEU A 6 11.04 -5.52 18.72
N VAL A 7 9.86 -6.16 18.58
CA VAL A 7 8.57 -5.48 18.76
C VAL A 7 8.33 -5.13 20.23
N ALA A 8 8.60 -6.05 21.17
CA ALA A 8 8.50 -5.80 22.61
C ALA A 8 9.45 -4.68 23.06
N ALA A 9 10.66 -4.63 22.50
CA ALA A 9 11.63 -3.57 22.74
C ALA A 9 11.32 -2.23 22.01
N ARG A 10 10.16 -2.11 21.36
CA ARG A 10 9.75 -0.96 20.53
C ARG A 10 10.79 -0.52 19.48
N LYS A 11 11.63 -1.45 19.00
CA LYS A 11 12.54 -1.22 17.86
C LYS A 11 11.83 -1.48 16.52
N LEU A 12 10.77 -2.29 16.55
CA LEU A 12 9.89 -2.55 15.41
C LEU A 12 8.44 -2.41 15.85
N GLN A 13 7.58 -2.02 14.93
CA GLN A 13 6.13 -2.03 15.05
C GLN A 13 5.59 -3.02 14.02
N ARG A 14 4.67 -3.89 14.46
CA ARG A 14 3.95 -4.78 13.56
C ARG A 14 2.82 -3.99 12.90
N VAL A 15 2.87 -3.86 11.58
CA VAL A 15 1.88 -3.11 10.80
C VAL A 15 0.74 -4.03 10.39
N THR A 16 1.06 -5.26 9.97
CA THR A 16 0.10 -6.35 9.74
C THR A 16 0.78 -7.70 9.98
N ARG A 17 0.08 -8.82 9.77
CA ARG A 17 0.69 -10.15 9.84
C ARG A 17 1.79 -10.28 8.79
N GLY A 18 3.02 -10.52 9.23
CA GLY A 18 4.19 -10.67 8.37
C GLY A 18 4.88 -9.38 7.93
N VAL A 19 4.34 -8.19 8.27
CA VAL A 19 4.90 -6.89 7.87
C VAL A 19 5.26 -6.07 9.11
N TYR A 20 6.52 -5.66 9.18
CA TYR A 20 7.09 -4.91 10.29
C TYR A 20 7.72 -3.61 9.80
N SER A 21 7.69 -2.58 10.62
CA SER A 21 8.23 -1.25 10.34
C SER A 21 9.02 -0.72 11.52
N LEU A 22 9.95 0.21 11.27
CA LEU A 22 10.50 1.07 12.31
C LEU A 22 9.41 2.02 12.86
N PRO A 23 9.29 2.20 14.20
CA PRO A 23 8.21 2.95 14.83
C PRO A 23 8.32 4.48 14.68
N GLN A 24 9.51 5.03 14.42
CA GLN A 24 9.73 6.48 14.26
C GLN A 24 9.74 6.97 12.81
N ARG A 25 9.61 6.06 11.83
CA ARG A 25 9.62 6.47 10.43
C ARG A 25 8.22 6.98 10.08
N ALA A 26 8.13 8.28 9.80
CA ALA A 26 6.89 8.98 9.48
C ALA A 26 6.01 8.23 8.48
N ILE A 27 4.69 8.36 8.65
CA ILE A 27 3.73 7.86 7.66
C ILE A 27 3.89 8.73 6.42
N SER A 28 4.43 8.15 5.36
CA SER A 28 4.55 8.78 4.05
C SER A 28 3.66 8.09 3.04
N ALA A 29 3.32 8.80 1.95
CA ALA A 29 2.57 8.20 0.84
C ALA A 29 3.27 6.94 0.32
N GLN A 30 4.60 6.98 0.19
CA GLN A 30 5.43 5.87 -0.29
C GLN A 30 5.34 4.65 0.65
N ARG A 31 5.27 4.87 1.97
CA ARG A 31 5.03 3.79 2.94
C ARG A 31 3.66 3.17 2.74
N SER A 32 2.61 3.98 2.66
CA SER A 32 1.24 3.50 2.44
C SER A 32 1.13 2.70 1.14
N LEU A 33 1.79 3.15 0.07
CA LEU A 33 1.88 2.43 -1.20
C LEU A 33 2.62 1.10 -1.07
N ALA A 34 3.77 1.07 -0.39
CA ALA A 34 4.52 -0.15 -0.16
C ALA A 34 3.71 -1.18 0.65
N GLU A 35 2.97 -0.73 1.68
CA GLU A 35 2.09 -1.61 2.46
C GLU A 35 0.96 -2.19 1.61
N VAL A 36 0.36 -1.40 0.73
CA VAL A 36 -0.69 -1.87 -0.18
C VAL A 36 -0.13 -2.85 -1.21
N ALA A 37 1.02 -2.57 -1.81
CA ALA A 37 1.68 -3.44 -2.78
C ALA A 37 2.02 -4.81 -2.18
N LEU A 38 2.50 -4.84 -0.93
CA LEU A 38 2.78 -6.08 -0.21
C LEU A 38 1.52 -6.90 0.09
N ARG A 39 0.39 -6.23 0.37
CA ARG A 39 -0.87 -6.90 0.72
C ARG A 39 -1.71 -7.29 -0.51
N VAL A 40 -1.53 -6.61 -1.63
CA VAL A 40 -2.29 -6.81 -2.86
C VAL A 40 -1.32 -6.95 -4.04
N PRO A 41 -0.61 -8.08 -4.16
CA PRO A 41 0.46 -8.26 -5.14
C PRO A 41 -0.05 -8.25 -6.61
N ARG A 42 -1.36 -8.42 -6.82
CA ARG A 42 -2.00 -8.35 -8.15
C ARG A 42 -2.61 -6.98 -8.47
N GLY A 43 -2.49 -6.01 -7.57
CA GLY A 43 -2.99 -4.66 -7.76
C GLY A 43 -1.90 -3.74 -8.30
N VAL A 44 -2.28 -2.83 -9.19
CA VAL A 44 -1.40 -1.82 -9.79
C VAL A 44 -1.77 -0.45 -9.21
N VAL A 45 -0.80 0.29 -8.69
CA VAL A 45 -1.01 1.67 -8.22
C VAL A 45 -1.37 2.54 -9.41
N CYS A 46 -2.46 3.32 -9.32
CA CYS A 46 -2.97 4.10 -10.45
C CYS A 46 -3.34 5.53 -10.06
N LEU A 47 -3.64 6.37 -11.07
CA LEU A 47 -4.19 7.73 -10.92
C LEU A 47 -3.34 8.62 -10.00
N LEU A 48 -3.96 9.33 -9.06
CA LEU A 48 -3.29 10.26 -8.16
C LEU A 48 -2.17 9.59 -7.36
N SER A 49 -2.36 8.34 -6.94
CA SER A 49 -1.32 7.59 -6.24
C SER A 49 -0.09 7.31 -7.11
N ALA A 50 -0.28 7.08 -8.41
CA ALA A 50 0.85 6.92 -9.34
C ALA A 50 1.57 8.26 -9.58
N LEU A 51 0.82 9.35 -9.78
CA LEU A 51 1.38 10.68 -9.95
C LEU A 51 2.22 11.11 -8.73
N CYS A 52 1.69 10.91 -7.52
CA CYS A 52 2.40 11.21 -6.28
C CYS A 52 3.65 10.33 -6.10
N LEU A 53 3.63 9.08 -6.57
CA LEU A 53 4.81 8.22 -6.55
C LEU A 53 5.91 8.74 -7.49
N HIS A 54 5.53 9.34 -8.62
CA HIS A 54 6.45 9.98 -9.56
C HIS A 54 6.83 11.42 -9.19
N GLY A 55 6.38 11.93 -8.04
CA GLY A 55 6.65 13.31 -7.61
C GLY A 55 5.92 14.37 -8.44
N ILE A 56 4.89 13.97 -9.18
CA ILE A 56 4.11 14.84 -10.06
C ILE A 56 2.88 15.31 -9.28
N GLY A 57 2.93 16.54 -8.77
CA GLY A 57 1.85 17.16 -7.98
C GLY A 57 2.19 17.33 -6.49
N ALA A 58 1.57 18.32 -5.85
CA ALA A 58 1.86 18.71 -4.46
C ALA A 58 0.91 18.12 -3.41
N GLN A 59 -0.11 17.35 -3.83
CA GLN A 59 -1.11 16.81 -2.91
C GLN A 59 -0.77 15.38 -2.52
N ALA A 60 -0.64 15.12 -1.22
CA ALA A 60 -0.58 13.76 -0.70
C ALA A 60 -1.98 13.12 -0.82
N PRO A 61 -2.14 11.96 -1.47
CA PRO A 61 -3.44 11.31 -1.55
C PRO A 61 -3.87 10.88 -0.15
N LEU A 62 -5.10 11.25 0.25
CA LEU A 62 -5.73 10.75 1.47
C LEU A 62 -5.98 9.22 1.41
N GLU A 63 -6.10 8.69 0.19
CA GLU A 63 -6.43 7.29 -0.10
C GLU A 63 -5.49 6.74 -1.18
N VAL A 64 -5.14 5.47 -1.07
CA VAL A 64 -4.33 4.76 -2.07
C VAL A 64 -5.25 4.23 -3.17
N TRP A 65 -5.02 4.69 -4.40
CA TRP A 65 -5.73 4.25 -5.59
C TRP A 65 -5.06 3.03 -6.19
N LEU A 66 -5.81 1.92 -6.22
CA LEU A 66 -5.34 0.63 -6.68
C LEU A 66 -6.26 0.09 -7.77
N ALA A 67 -5.71 -0.12 -8.96
CA ALA A 67 -6.36 -0.84 -10.03
C ALA A 67 -6.21 -2.36 -9.80
N ILE A 68 -7.33 -3.08 -9.74
CA ILE A 68 -7.33 -4.55 -9.65
C ILE A 68 -8.17 -5.16 -10.79
N PRO A 69 -7.84 -6.38 -11.23
CA PRO A 69 -8.69 -7.13 -12.16
C PRO A 69 -10.13 -7.25 -11.66
N GLN A 70 -11.09 -7.27 -12.58
CA GLN A 70 -12.50 -7.52 -12.27
C GLN A 70 -12.74 -8.88 -11.59
N THR A 71 -11.87 -9.85 -11.84
CA THR A 71 -11.95 -11.22 -11.31
C THR A 71 -11.51 -11.37 -9.85
N ILE A 72 -10.92 -10.33 -9.25
CA ILE A 72 -10.38 -10.38 -7.88
C ILE A 72 -11.28 -9.59 -6.93
N PRO A 73 -11.66 -10.11 -5.75
CA PRO A 73 -12.43 -9.34 -4.78
C PRO A 73 -11.66 -8.10 -4.29
N ALA A 74 -12.40 -7.04 -3.92
CA ALA A 74 -11.78 -5.82 -3.41
C ALA A 74 -11.06 -6.11 -2.07
N PRO A 75 -9.76 -5.82 -1.95
CA PRO A 75 -9.02 -6.04 -0.71
C PRO A 75 -9.53 -5.10 0.38
N ARG A 76 -9.90 -5.66 1.53
CA ARG A 76 -10.30 -4.88 2.70
C ARG A 76 -9.09 -4.71 3.62
N LEU A 77 -8.54 -3.49 3.66
CA LEU A 77 -7.47 -3.11 4.57
C LEU A 77 -8.05 -2.19 5.66
N GLY A 78 -7.67 -2.41 6.92
CA GLY A 78 -8.05 -1.49 8.01
C GLY A 78 -7.30 -0.15 7.98
N SER A 79 -6.11 -0.13 7.34
CA SER A 79 -5.30 1.05 7.03
C SER A 79 -4.13 0.62 6.13
N PRO A 80 -3.67 1.46 5.18
CA PRO A 80 -4.22 2.76 4.78
C PRO A 80 -5.55 2.62 4.01
N ALA A 81 -6.31 3.72 3.89
CA ALA A 81 -7.57 3.74 3.14
C ALA A 81 -7.33 3.46 1.65
N LEU A 82 -8.20 2.63 1.06
CA LEU A 82 -8.07 2.14 -0.32
C LEU A 82 -9.24 2.61 -1.18
N ARG A 83 -8.92 3.18 -2.35
CA ARG A 83 -9.85 3.25 -3.49
C ARG A 83 -9.51 2.20 -4.52
N VAL A 84 -10.48 1.35 -4.80
CA VAL A 84 -10.34 0.27 -5.76
C VAL A 84 -10.93 0.69 -7.10
N VAL A 85 -10.10 0.68 -8.14
CA VAL A 85 -10.53 0.86 -9.53
C VAL A 85 -10.56 -0.50 -10.21
N ARG A 86 -11.65 -0.80 -10.90
CA ARG A 86 -11.81 -2.07 -11.63
C ARG A 86 -11.22 -1.94 -13.02
N ARG A 87 -10.13 -2.65 -13.28
CA ARG A 87 -9.57 -2.75 -14.62
C ARG A 87 -10.34 -3.82 -15.40
N SER A 88 -11.02 -3.43 -16.47
CA SER A 88 -11.58 -4.38 -17.45
C SER A 88 -10.45 -5.17 -18.11
N GLY A 89 -10.71 -6.43 -18.43
CA GLY A 89 -9.72 -7.28 -19.10
C GLY A 89 -9.22 -6.65 -20.40
N ALA A 90 -7.92 -6.82 -20.66
CA ALA A 90 -7.13 -6.24 -21.74
C ALA A 90 -6.87 -4.72 -21.65
N ALA A 91 -5.81 -4.36 -20.93
CA ALA A 91 -4.99 -3.20 -21.29
C ALA A 91 -3.60 -3.75 -21.64
N PRO A 92 -3.00 -3.38 -22.79
CA PRO A 92 -1.73 -3.91 -23.24
C PRO A 92 -0.64 -3.59 -22.21
N SER A 93 0.15 -4.61 -21.87
CA SER A 93 1.41 -4.43 -21.15
C SER A 93 2.33 -3.57 -22.03
N ALA A 94 2.77 -2.42 -21.50
CA ALA A 94 3.93 -1.70 -22.00
C ALA A 94 5.19 -2.23 -21.32
#